data_AF-A0A935Z4Q1-F1
#
_entry.id   AF-A0A935Z4Q1-F1
#
_cell.length_a   1.000
_cell.length_b   1.000
_cell.length_c   1.000
_cell.angle_alpha   90.00
_cell.angle_beta   90.00
_cell.angle_gamma   90.00
#
_symmetry.space_group_name_H-M   'P 1'
#
loop_
_entity.id
_entity.type
_entity.pdbx_description
1 polymer ?
#
loop_
_entity_poly.entity_id
_entity_poly.type
_entity_poly.pdbx_seq_one_letter_code
_entity_poly.pdbx_strand_id
1 'polypeptide(L)' 'MAAKDNLLYVSDINDLVVIDIAKAKVVGALSSRGFQVLNDVAVNAAGEVFVSDSQN' A
#
# COMPACT_ATOMS: atom_id res chain seq x y z
N MET A 1 4.15 2.62 -5.47
CA MET A 1 3.50 3.42 -4.38
C MET A 1 2.40 4.28 -4.99
N ALA A 2 1.32 4.54 -4.26
CA ALA A 2 0.23 5.40 -4.71
C ALA A 2 -0.24 6.35 -3.61
N ALA A 3 -0.71 7.54 -3.97
CA ALA A 3 -1.20 8.54 -3.02
C ALA A 3 -2.66 8.92 -3.31
N LYS A 4 -3.47 9.06 -2.26
CA LYS A 4 -4.86 9.55 -2.32
C LYS A 4 -5.24 10.21 -1.00
N ASP A 5 -5.84 11.40 -1.07
CA ASP A 5 -6.45 12.11 0.07
C ASP A 5 -5.59 12.12 1.35
N ASN A 6 -4.32 12.54 1.22
CA ASN A 6 -3.31 12.63 2.28
C ASN A 6 -2.79 11.29 2.84
N LEU A 7 -3.17 10.17 2.22
CA LEU A 7 -2.59 8.86 2.49
C LEU A 7 -1.62 8.46 1.37
N LEU A 8 -0.50 7.87 1.77
CA LEU A 8 0.46 7.20 0.89
C LEU A 8 0.40 5.70 1.19
N TYR A 9 0.16 4.91 0.14
CA TYR A 9 0.13 3.46 0.14
C TYR A 9 1.43 2.94 -0.47
N VAL A 10 2.17 2.14 0.30
CA VAL A 10 3.52 1.68 -0.05
C VAL A 10 3.58 0.16 0.03
N SER A 11 4.06 -0.47 -1.04
CA SER A 11 4.49 -1.87 -1.04
C SER A 11 5.77 -1.99 -0.22
N ASP A 12 5.73 -2.78 0.85
CA ASP A 12 6.86 -3.08 1.71
C ASP A 12 7.02 -4.60 1.84
N ILE A 13 7.63 -5.20 0.81
CA ILE A 13 7.90 -6.65 0.68
C ILE A 13 6.64 -7.51 0.87
N ASN A 14 6.24 -7.79 2.12
CA ASN A 14 5.09 -8.62 2.47
C ASN A 14 3.90 -7.81 2.99
N ASP A 15 4.06 -6.50 3.11
CA ASP A 15 3.10 -5.61 3.75
C ASP A 15 2.68 -4.48 2.82
N LEU A 16 1.41 -4.12 2.87
CA LEU A 16 0.93 -2.84 2.36
C LEU A 16 0.87 -1.84 3.50
N VAL A 17 1.78 -0.86 3.49
CA VAL A 17 1.89 0.17 4.53
C VAL A 17 1.09 1.41 4.12
N VAL A 18 0.36 1.99 5.07
CA VAL A 18 -0.42 3.22 4.89
C VAL A 18 0.18 4.31 5.77
N ILE A 19 0.56 5.43 5.16
CA ILE A 19 1.21 6.57 5.80
C ILE A 19 0.31 7.80 5.68
N ASP A 20 0.07 8.49 6.79
CA ASP A 20 -0.48 9.85 6.78
C ASP A 20 0.66 10.82 6.42
N ILE A 21 0.54 11.43 5.24
CA ILE A 21 1.59 12.29 4.65
C ILE A 21 1.79 13.54 5.51
N ALA A 22 0.70 14.23 5.88
CA ALA A 22 0.76 15.44 6.70
C ALA A 22 1.42 15.21 8.06
N LYS A 23 1.22 14.04 8.67
CA LYS A 23 1.82 13.70 9.98
C LYS A 23 3.16 12.98 9.88
N ALA A 24 3.60 12.63 8.67
CA ALA A 24 4.77 11.79 8.42
C ALA A 24 4.78 10.50 9.29
N LYS A 25 3.63 9.84 9.40
CA LYS A 25 3.44 8.71 10.33
C LYS A 25 2.77 7.53 9.63
N VAL A 26 3.28 6.31 9.87
CA VAL A 26 2.56 5.08 9.55
C VAL A 26 1.29 4.99 10.38
N VAL A 27 0.14 4.90 9.71
CA VAL A 27 -1.19 4.83 10.34
C VAL A 27 -1.85 3.47 10.18
N GLY A 28 -1.29 2.60 9.35
CA GLY A 28 -1.73 1.22 9.20
C GLY A 28 -0.75 0.38 8.40
N ALA A 29 -0.88 -0.94 8.55
CA ALA A 29 -0.21 -1.92 7.72
C ALA A 29 -1.15 -3.12 7.52
N LEU A 30 -1.20 -3.65 6.30
CA LEU A 30 -1.92 -4.88 5.98
C LEU A 30 -0.90 -5.95 5.58
N SER A 31 -0.84 -6.99 6.39
CA SER A 31 -0.05 -8.20 6.13
C SER A 31 -0.99 -9.34 5.72
N SER A 32 -0.58 -10.15 4.75
CA SER A 32 -1.32 -11.35 4.34
C SER A 32 -0.36 -12.50 4.08
N ARG A 33 -0.77 -13.74 4.37
CA ARG A 33 0.00 -14.92 3.94
C ARG A 33 0.09 -15.03 2.41
N GLY A 34 -0.80 -14.35 1.68
CA GLY A 34 -0.78 -14.29 0.23
C GLY A 34 0.15 -13.23 -0.35
N PHE A 35 0.70 -12.32 0.49
CA PHE A 35 1.69 -11.32 0.06
C PHE A 35 3.09 -11.90 0.25
N GLN A 36 3.81 -12.09 -0.86
CA GLN A 36 5.14 -12.68 -0.90
C GLN A 36 6.20 -11.68 -1.36
N VAL A 37 5.95 -10.94 -2.44
CA VAL A 37 6.82 -9.84 -2.90
C VAL A 37 5.97 -8.77 -3.56
N LEU A 38 5.29 -7.96 -2.75
CA LEU A 38 4.58 -6.78 -3.22
C LEU A 38 5.56 -5.82 -3.90
N ASN A 39 5.21 -5.42 -5.12
CA ASN A 39 6.06 -4.57 -5.94
C ASN A 39 5.41 -3.20 -6.19
N ASP A 40 4.22 -3.18 -6.78
CA ASP A 40 3.54 -1.95 -7.13
C ASP A 40 2.18 -1.79 -6.43
N VAL A 41 1.75 -0.54 -6.33
CA VAL A 41 0.50 -0.12 -5.70
C VAL A 41 -0.16 0.92 -6.58
N ALA A 42 -1.43 0.70 -6.90
CA ALA A 42 -2.29 1.64 -7.63
C ALA A 42 -3.55 1.93 -6.82
N VAL A 43 -4.11 3.13 -6.99
CA VAL A 43 -5.38 3.53 -6.38
C VAL A 43 -6.29 4.09 -7.45
N ASN A 44 -7.55 3.66 -7.49
CA ASN A 44 -8.51 4.21 -8.44
C ASN A 44 -9.25 5.44 -7.87
N ALA A 45 -10.10 6.06 -8.69
CA ALA A 45 -10.84 7.27 -8.29
C ALA A 45 -11.81 7.03 -7.11
N ALA A 46 -12.32 5.81 -6.96
CA ALA A 46 -13.19 5.42 -5.85
C ALA A 46 -12.42 5.15 -4.54
N GLY A 47 -11.09 5.12 -4.58
CA GLY A 47 -10.22 4.84 -3.42
C GLY A 47 -9.90 3.36 -3.22
N GLU A 48 -10.24 2.49 -4.17
CA GLU A 48 -9.84 1.08 -4.12
C GLU A 48 -8.35 0.95 -4.39
N VAL A 49 -7.67 0.16 -3.57
CA VAL A 49 -6.21 -0.05 -3.65
C VAL A 49 -5.92 -1.41 -4.25
N PHE A 50 -5.11 -1.42 -5.30
CA PHE A 50 -4.65 -2.61 -5.99
C PHE A 50 -3.15 -2.76 -5.77
N VAL A 51 -2.71 -3.98 -5.52
CA VAL A 51 -1.29 -4.30 -5.35
C VAL A 51 -0.89 -5.42 -6.31
N SER A 52 0.32 -5.37 -6.84
CA SER A 52 0.90 -6.48 -7.59
C SER A 52 1.84 -7.27 -6.69
N ASP A 53 1.68 -8.58 -6.63
CA ASP A 53 2.66 -9.49 -6.04
C ASP A 53 3.50 -10.10 -7.16
N SER A 54 4.82 -9.93 -7.11
CA SER A 54 5.71 -10.45 -8.14
C SER A 54 5.88 -11.97 -8.10
N GLN A 55 5.35 -12.64 -7.07
CA GLN A 55 5.46 -14.09 -6.90
C GLN A 55 4.09 -14.80 -6.82
N ASN A 56 3.01 -14.17 -7.28
CA ASN A 56 1.66 -14.74 -7.31
C ASN A 56 0.87 -14.34 -8.57
#